data_AF-A0A7X6YSP3-F1
#
_entry.id   AF-A0A7X6YSP3-F1
#
_cell.length_a   1.000
_cell.length_b   1.000
_cell.length_c   1.000
_cell.angle_alpha   90.00
_cell.angle_beta   90.00
_cell.angle_gamma   90.00
#
_symmetry.space_group_name_H-M   'P 1'
#
loop_
_entity.id
_entity.type
_entity.pdbx_description
1 polymer ?
#
loop_
_entity_poly.entity_id
_entity_poly.type
_entity_poly.pdbx_seq_one_letter_code
_entity_poly.pdbx_strand_id
1 'polypeptide(L)'
;MKIVLPQKPFLKGTVACLLMVMLVLSPLNALGLNLPVDMVKMDDATEVMEKDSDIVMVFVIGSSSYTVDGELMAMDVSPTIIEARTLLPIRFAATPLGADVGWNETDRKVTVLLGTTKIELWIGESKAVVNGQTVPIDADNPNVKPLILNDRTMLPLRFVTENLGCGVGWDEVTQKVTITKAKAVAKEDTGDISDSKKPGIDPVEIKKPVDIIGDLGTMKDPDEEEPEMKMPDASKLPEFKQPGQIIDVSKLPKFKEPEVLDIKDKAYYENYYGTVLTMDKDLLTTPGKNYQWGISNTKDMSLQYYGFYLKPEGQYDKYRADYYLDSSAKTDLIMEIRKDTKDGMVIKSLTLKPGETLKDVSIDIAGVDKLYVGSELRISHGLVKKIVVGQPVFIKNK
;
A
#
# COMPACT_ATOMS: atom_id res chain seq x y z
N MET A 1 11.92 -69.47 24.60
CA MET A 1 11.76 -68.25 25.44
C MET A 1 10.59 -67.47 24.88
N LYS A 2 9.49 -67.35 25.65
CA LYS A 2 8.24 -66.65 25.29
C LYS A 2 8.43 -65.15 25.51
N ILE A 3 7.99 -64.31 24.57
CA ILE A 3 7.42 -62.99 24.86
C ILE A 3 6.20 -62.81 23.94
N VAL A 4 5.13 -62.29 24.52
CA VAL A 4 3.75 -62.19 24.02
C VAL A 4 3.39 -60.71 23.83
N LEU A 5 2.42 -60.46 22.92
CA LEU A 5 1.47 -59.31 22.80
C LEU A 5 1.84 -58.16 21.83
N PRO A 6 0.86 -57.42 21.26
CA PRO A 6 -0.56 -57.73 20.94
C PRO A 6 -1.04 -57.27 19.53
N GLN A 7 -2.32 -57.54 19.23
CA GLN A 7 -3.07 -57.24 17.99
C GLN A 7 -3.63 -55.80 17.90
N LYS A 8 -3.72 -55.28 16.64
CA LYS A 8 -4.70 -54.38 15.92
C LYS A 8 -5.50 -53.28 16.69
N PRO A 9 -5.94 -52.13 16.08
CA PRO A 9 -6.79 -52.02 14.84
C PRO A 9 -6.35 -50.94 13.79
N PHE A 10 -6.63 -51.12 12.47
CA PHE A 10 -7.73 -50.54 11.63
C PHE A 10 -7.74 -48.98 11.60
N LEU A 11 -7.81 -48.22 10.49
CA LEU A 11 -8.59 -48.35 9.24
C LEU A 11 -8.22 -47.25 8.20
N LYS A 12 -8.48 -47.53 6.90
CA LYS A 12 -8.63 -46.65 5.69
C LYS A 12 -7.36 -45.94 5.18
N GLY A 13 -6.88 -46.09 3.94
CA GLY A 13 -7.44 -46.61 2.67
C GLY A 13 -7.09 -45.58 1.57
N THR A 14 -6.04 -45.82 0.77
CA THR A 14 -6.06 -46.14 -0.69
C THR A 14 -6.66 -45.02 -1.58
N VAL A 15 -6.13 -44.59 -2.73
CA VAL A 15 -5.36 -45.24 -3.80
C VAL A 15 -4.60 -44.18 -4.61
N ALA A 16 -3.38 -44.49 -5.04
CA ALA A 16 -2.70 -43.87 -6.18
C ALA A 16 -2.75 -44.82 -7.38
N CYS A 17 -2.91 -44.33 -8.62
CA CYS A 17 -2.22 -44.89 -9.81
C CYS A 17 -2.47 -44.11 -11.13
N LEU A 18 -1.38 -43.51 -11.64
CA LEU A 18 -0.79 -43.59 -12.99
C LEU A 18 -1.63 -44.09 -14.21
N LEU A 19 -1.61 -43.35 -15.34
CA LEU A 19 -0.98 -43.78 -16.61
C LEU A 19 -0.97 -42.68 -17.70
N MET A 20 0.16 -42.57 -18.43
CA MET A 20 0.37 -41.84 -19.69
C MET A 20 -0.30 -42.54 -20.89
N VAL A 21 -0.84 -41.78 -21.86
CA VAL A 21 -0.84 -42.13 -23.30
C VAL A 21 -0.77 -40.86 -24.16
N MET A 22 0.11 -40.85 -25.18
CA MET A 22 0.24 -39.83 -26.23
C MET A 22 -0.15 -40.41 -27.60
N LEU A 23 -0.72 -39.53 -28.45
CA LEU A 23 -0.80 -39.49 -29.93
C LEU A 23 -1.65 -40.53 -30.70
N VAL A 24 -2.64 -40.06 -31.49
CA VAL A 24 -2.63 -40.05 -32.99
C VAL A 24 -3.71 -39.11 -33.59
N LEU A 25 -3.43 -38.60 -34.79
CA LEU A 25 -4.18 -37.63 -35.61
C LEU A 25 -5.21 -38.28 -36.58
N SER A 26 -6.44 -37.71 -36.67
CA SER A 26 -7.36 -37.55 -37.84
C SER A 26 -7.95 -38.77 -38.62
N PRO A 27 -8.98 -38.65 -39.52
CA PRO A 27 -10.18 -37.76 -39.58
C PRO A 27 -11.54 -38.48 -39.90
N LEU A 28 -12.65 -37.72 -39.78
CA LEU A 28 -13.95 -37.74 -40.51
C LEU A 28 -14.87 -38.99 -40.66
N ASN A 29 -16.10 -38.82 -40.13
CA ASN A 29 -17.45 -39.20 -40.60
C ASN A 29 -17.76 -40.59 -41.20
N ALA A 30 -18.77 -41.28 -40.65
CA ALA A 30 -20.03 -41.60 -41.37
C ALA A 30 -21.11 -42.24 -40.46
N LEU A 31 -22.27 -41.56 -40.42
CA LEU A 31 -23.67 -42.01 -40.28
C LEU A 31 -24.08 -43.05 -39.22
N GLY A 32 -25.05 -42.65 -38.37
CA GLY A 32 -25.93 -43.59 -37.68
C GLY A 32 -26.87 -43.01 -36.61
N LEU A 33 -27.90 -42.27 -37.03
CA LEU A 33 -29.23 -42.16 -36.37
C LEU A 33 -29.37 -41.48 -34.98
N ASN A 34 -29.63 -40.17 -35.06
CA ASN A 34 -30.69 -39.37 -34.39
C ASN A 34 -31.35 -39.88 -33.07
N LEU A 35 -31.04 -39.22 -31.96
CA LEU A 35 -31.98 -38.95 -30.85
C LEU A 35 -31.81 -37.47 -30.43
N PRO A 36 -32.90 -36.78 -30.03
CA PRO A 36 -32.97 -35.31 -30.00
C PRO A 36 -32.09 -34.70 -28.91
N VAL A 37 -31.29 -33.69 -29.29
CA VAL A 37 -30.64 -32.79 -28.35
C VAL A 37 -31.61 -31.63 -28.13
N ASP A 38 -32.35 -31.64 -27.02
CA ASP A 38 -33.09 -30.46 -26.60
C ASP A 38 -32.07 -29.37 -26.23
N MET A 39 -32.03 -28.37 -27.09
CA MET A 39 -31.27 -27.14 -26.94
C MET A 39 -31.94 -26.30 -25.84
N VAL A 40 -31.57 -26.56 -24.59
CA VAL A 40 -31.89 -25.63 -23.49
C VAL A 40 -31.06 -24.38 -23.71
N LYS A 41 -31.76 -23.27 -23.91
CA LYS A 41 -31.18 -21.93 -24.05
C LYS A 41 -30.38 -21.59 -22.80
N MET A 42 -29.23 -20.95 -23.05
CA MET A 42 -28.59 -20.03 -22.10
C MET A 42 -29.66 -19.18 -21.44
N ASP A 43 -29.67 -19.21 -20.12
CA ASP A 43 -29.93 -18.09 -19.21
C ASP A 43 -29.58 -18.63 -17.82
N ASP A 44 -28.29 -18.60 -17.47
CA ASP A 44 -27.92 -18.63 -16.05
C ASP A 44 -26.99 -17.44 -15.83
N ALA A 45 -27.64 -16.34 -15.48
CA ALA A 45 -27.02 -15.12 -15.05
C ALA A 45 -26.07 -15.47 -13.90
N THR A 46 -24.80 -15.13 -14.08
CA THR A 46 -23.86 -15.10 -12.97
C THR A 46 -24.36 -13.99 -12.03
N GLU A 47 -25.19 -14.34 -11.06
CA GLU A 47 -25.42 -13.49 -9.89
C GLU A 47 -24.07 -13.36 -9.19
N VAL A 48 -23.34 -12.29 -9.54
CA VAL A 48 -22.33 -11.71 -8.68
C VAL A 48 -23.05 -11.31 -7.40
N MET A 49 -23.00 -12.17 -6.39
CA MET A 49 -23.20 -11.72 -5.03
C MET A 49 -22.11 -10.67 -4.76
N GLU A 50 -22.46 -9.39 -4.82
CA GLU A 50 -21.65 -8.32 -4.25
C GLU A 50 -21.48 -8.65 -2.77
N LYS A 51 -20.35 -9.28 -2.45
CA LYS A 51 -19.96 -9.51 -1.07
C LYS A 51 -19.70 -8.14 -0.48
N ASP A 52 -20.57 -7.76 0.44
CA ASP A 52 -20.52 -6.55 1.25
C ASP A 52 -19.27 -6.60 2.15
N SER A 53 -18.10 -6.36 1.56
CA SER A 53 -16.82 -6.44 2.22
C SER A 53 -16.34 -5.06 2.65
N ASP A 54 -15.84 -4.98 3.88
CA ASP A 54 -15.09 -3.84 4.40
C ASP A 54 -14.02 -3.39 3.40
N ILE A 55 -13.80 -2.07 3.31
CA ILE A 55 -12.64 -1.51 2.61
C ILE A 55 -11.42 -1.85 3.45
N VAL A 56 -10.42 -2.52 2.86
CA VAL A 56 -9.18 -2.91 3.53
C VAL A 56 -7.99 -2.29 2.81
N MET A 57 -7.22 -1.47 3.51
CA MET A 57 -5.97 -0.91 3.00
C MET A 57 -4.78 -1.44 3.79
N VAL A 58 -3.68 -1.79 3.10
CA VAL A 58 -2.45 -2.26 3.74
C VAL A 58 -1.27 -1.45 3.27
N PHE A 59 -0.63 -0.76 4.21
CA PHE A 59 0.55 0.05 4.01
C PHE A 59 1.75 -0.62 4.67
N VAL A 60 2.93 -0.51 4.08
CA VAL A 60 4.18 -1.02 4.65
C VAL A 60 5.15 0.14 4.81
N ILE A 61 5.76 0.29 5.99
CA ILE A 61 6.76 1.33 6.22
C ILE A 61 7.90 1.23 5.21
N GLY A 62 8.31 2.35 4.62
CA GLY A 62 9.36 2.42 3.60
C GLY A 62 8.96 1.90 2.22
N SER A 63 7.72 1.44 2.03
CA SER A 63 7.21 0.99 0.72
C SER A 63 6.37 2.07 0.05
N SER A 64 6.70 2.39 -1.19
CA SER A 64 5.89 3.21 -2.10
C SER A 64 4.75 2.41 -2.77
N SER A 65 4.56 1.15 -2.40
CA SER A 65 3.42 0.33 -2.81
C SER A 65 2.57 -0.05 -1.61
N TYR A 66 1.27 -0.04 -1.80
CA TYR A 66 0.25 -0.40 -0.80
C TYR A 66 -0.89 -1.15 -1.49
N THR A 67 -1.81 -1.74 -0.74
CA THR A 67 -3.00 -2.37 -1.35
C THR A 67 -4.28 -1.71 -0.89
N VAL A 68 -5.28 -1.69 -1.77
CA VAL A 68 -6.68 -1.35 -1.48
C VAL A 68 -7.52 -2.53 -1.94
N ASP A 69 -8.26 -3.16 -1.05
CA ASP A 69 -9.08 -4.36 -1.33
C ASP A 69 -8.29 -5.47 -2.06
N GLY A 70 -6.99 -5.58 -1.74
CA GLY A 70 -6.05 -6.54 -2.35
C GLY A 70 -5.45 -6.10 -3.69
N GLU A 71 -5.93 -5.01 -4.30
CA GLU A 71 -5.35 -4.43 -5.50
C GLU A 71 -4.08 -3.63 -5.16
N LEU A 72 -3.01 -3.85 -5.92
CA LEU A 72 -1.73 -3.18 -5.71
C LEU A 72 -1.76 -1.76 -6.27
N MET A 73 -1.54 -0.80 -5.38
CA MET A 73 -1.49 0.63 -5.67
C MET A 73 -0.08 1.19 -5.45
N ALA A 74 0.20 2.35 -6.04
CA ALA A 74 1.45 3.07 -5.87
C ALA A 74 1.24 4.45 -5.25
N MET A 75 2.22 4.87 -4.46
CA MET A 75 2.35 6.22 -3.91
C MET A 75 3.74 6.76 -4.21
N ASP A 76 3.88 8.07 -4.23
CA ASP A 76 5.14 8.75 -4.57
C ASP A 76 6.08 8.95 -3.37
N VAL A 77 5.56 8.94 -2.14
CA VAL A 77 6.33 9.00 -0.90
C VAL A 77 5.83 7.92 0.05
N SER A 78 6.75 7.11 0.58
CA SER A 78 6.43 5.96 1.41
C SER A 78 6.00 6.33 2.84
N PRO A 79 5.20 5.48 3.51
CA PRO A 79 4.88 5.66 4.92
C PRO A 79 6.16 5.61 5.77
N THR A 80 6.29 6.54 6.71
CA THR A 80 7.49 6.70 7.54
C THR A 80 7.10 6.77 9.00
N ILE A 81 7.92 6.21 9.89
CA ILE A 81 7.75 6.37 11.34
C ILE A 81 8.52 7.62 11.78
N ILE A 82 7.80 8.60 12.32
CA ILE A 82 8.34 9.82 12.92
C ILE A 82 7.67 9.99 14.29
N GLU A 83 8.45 10.26 15.33
CA GLU A 83 7.94 10.37 16.70
C GLU A 83 7.12 9.13 17.15
N ALA A 84 7.58 7.94 16.74
CA ALA A 84 6.90 6.66 16.98
C ALA A 84 5.45 6.59 16.45
N ARG A 85 5.13 7.37 15.41
CA ARG A 85 3.85 7.32 14.69
C ARG A 85 4.07 7.18 13.20
N THR A 86 3.16 6.48 12.53
CA THR A 86 3.17 6.36 11.08
C THR A 86 2.60 7.62 10.45
N LEU A 87 3.40 8.26 9.60
CA LEU A 87 3.02 9.40 8.77
C LEU A 87 3.09 8.99 7.29
N LEU A 88 2.13 9.44 6.49
CA LEU A 88 2.14 9.24 5.04
C LEU A 88 1.37 10.37 4.32
N PRO A 89 1.49 10.52 2.99
CA PRO A 89 0.68 11.48 2.25
C PRO A 89 -0.79 11.07 2.30
N ILE A 90 -1.59 11.79 3.10
CA ILE A 90 -2.88 11.30 3.59
C ILE A 90 -3.87 10.94 2.49
N ARG A 91 -3.74 11.56 1.32
CA ARG A 91 -4.59 11.32 0.15
C ARG A 91 -4.67 9.83 -0.21
N PHE A 92 -3.57 9.08 -0.06
CA PHE A 92 -3.55 7.64 -0.40
C PHE A 92 -4.40 6.78 0.54
N ALA A 93 -4.65 7.23 1.77
CA ALA A 93 -5.55 6.56 2.72
C ALA A 93 -6.96 7.17 2.74
N ALA A 94 -7.09 8.46 2.47
CA ALA A 94 -8.35 9.19 2.52
C ALA A 94 -9.21 8.98 1.26
N THR A 95 -8.62 9.04 0.07
CA THR A 95 -9.36 8.93 -1.20
C THR A 95 -10.07 7.59 -1.38
N PRO A 96 -9.47 6.42 -1.04
CA PRO A 96 -10.20 5.14 -1.10
C PRO A 96 -11.43 5.08 -0.18
N LEU A 97 -11.48 5.90 0.87
CA LEU A 97 -12.63 6.02 1.77
C LEU A 97 -13.72 6.96 1.22
N GLY A 98 -13.49 7.57 0.05
CA GLY A 98 -14.37 8.60 -0.53
C GLY A 98 -14.18 9.99 0.09
N ALA A 99 -13.07 10.22 0.81
CA ALA A 99 -12.82 11.50 1.45
C ALA A 99 -12.09 12.48 0.51
N ASP A 100 -12.52 13.74 0.55
CA ASP A 100 -11.88 14.84 -0.16
C ASP A 100 -10.74 15.44 0.68
N VAL A 101 -9.62 15.74 0.04
CA VAL A 101 -8.43 16.30 0.69
C VAL A 101 -8.02 17.61 0.02
N GLY A 102 -8.22 18.72 0.74
CA GLY A 102 -7.83 20.06 0.34
C GLY A 102 -6.52 20.52 0.98
N TRP A 103 -5.79 21.37 0.27
CA TRP A 103 -4.60 22.06 0.75
C TRP A 103 -4.78 23.57 0.63
N ASN A 104 -4.48 24.29 1.71
CA ASN A 104 -4.41 25.75 1.73
C ASN A 104 -2.95 26.15 1.97
N GLU A 105 -2.35 26.78 0.96
CA GLU A 105 -0.95 27.21 0.98
C GLU A 105 -0.71 28.33 2.00
N THR A 106 -1.58 29.33 2.05
CA THR A 106 -1.44 30.50 2.93
C THR A 106 -1.41 30.09 4.40
N ASP A 107 -2.34 29.23 4.80
CA ASP A 107 -2.46 28.76 6.18
C ASP A 107 -1.58 27.54 6.46
N ARG A 108 -0.93 26.97 5.43
CA ARG A 108 -0.24 25.67 5.47
C ARG A 108 -1.10 24.59 6.13
N LYS A 109 -2.34 24.47 5.65
CA LYS A 109 -3.41 23.68 6.27
C LYS A 109 -3.91 22.58 5.33
N VAL A 110 -4.06 21.38 5.84
CA VAL A 110 -4.80 20.28 5.19
C VAL A 110 -6.21 20.23 5.75
N THR A 111 -7.20 20.09 4.87
CA THR A 111 -8.59 19.83 5.23
C THR A 111 -9.01 18.49 4.63
N VAL A 112 -9.51 17.57 5.46
CA VAL A 112 -10.07 16.28 5.04
C VAL A 112 -11.57 16.28 5.33
N LEU A 113 -12.37 15.92 4.31
CA LEU A 113 -13.83 15.90 4.38
C LEU A 113 -14.35 14.51 4.01
N LEU A 114 -15.21 13.92 4.84
CA LEU A 114 -15.95 12.70 4.52
C LEU A 114 -17.35 12.77 5.14
N GLY A 115 -18.38 12.90 4.29
CA GLY A 115 -19.74 13.13 4.77
C GLY A 115 -19.82 14.38 5.64
N THR A 116 -20.18 14.22 6.90
CA THR A 116 -20.25 15.31 7.89
C THR A 116 -18.96 15.51 8.68
N THR A 117 -17.98 14.63 8.53
CA THR A 117 -16.70 14.73 9.24
C THR A 117 -15.76 15.69 8.53
N LYS A 118 -15.29 16.71 9.25
CA LYS A 118 -14.26 17.66 8.83
C LYS A 118 -13.07 17.62 9.78
N ILE A 119 -11.88 17.40 9.23
CA ILE A 119 -10.62 17.37 9.97
C ILE A 119 -9.69 18.42 9.37
N GLU A 120 -9.15 19.31 10.20
CA GLU A 120 -8.22 20.36 9.80
C GLU A 120 -6.91 20.23 10.59
N LEU A 121 -5.79 20.18 9.88
CA LEU A 121 -4.45 20.07 10.46
C LEU A 121 -3.50 21.08 9.82
N TRP A 122 -2.60 21.66 10.62
CA TRP A 122 -1.62 22.65 10.17
C TRP A 122 -0.21 22.09 10.24
N ILE A 123 0.64 22.44 9.27
CA ILE A 123 2.04 21.99 9.30
C ILE A 123 2.78 22.52 10.52
N GLY A 124 3.41 21.61 11.28
CA GLY A 124 4.20 21.93 12.47
C GLY A 124 3.40 22.06 13.77
N GLU A 125 2.07 21.96 13.71
CA GLU A 125 1.19 22.06 14.86
C GLU A 125 0.82 20.70 15.44
N SER A 126 0.74 20.59 16.76
CA SER A 126 0.41 19.34 17.47
C SER A 126 -1.08 19.21 17.81
N LYS A 127 -1.89 20.18 17.37
CA LYS A 127 -3.33 20.22 17.54
C LYS A 127 -4.01 20.29 16.17
N ALA A 128 -5.19 19.71 16.11
CA ALA A 128 -6.06 19.70 14.95
C ALA A 128 -7.45 20.19 15.34
N VAL A 129 -8.27 20.53 14.35
CA VAL A 129 -9.70 20.83 14.55
C VAL A 129 -10.52 19.73 13.90
N VAL A 130 -11.32 19.02 14.70
CA VAL A 130 -12.25 17.98 14.23
C VAL A 130 -13.67 18.47 14.49
N ASN A 131 -14.45 18.65 13.43
CA ASN A 131 -15.84 19.14 13.51
C ASN A 131 -15.97 20.43 14.35
N GLY A 132 -15.03 21.36 14.18
CA GLY A 132 -14.99 22.64 14.91
C GLY A 132 -14.38 22.57 16.31
N GLN A 133 -14.05 21.39 16.83
CA GLN A 133 -13.43 21.23 18.15
C GLN A 133 -11.91 21.06 18.04
N THR A 134 -11.16 21.83 18.81
CA THR A 134 -9.70 21.68 18.89
C THR A 134 -9.33 20.47 19.74
N VAL A 135 -8.55 19.55 19.17
CA VAL A 135 -8.10 18.31 19.81
C VAL A 135 -6.59 18.14 19.62
N PRO A 136 -5.86 17.51 20.58
CA PRO A 136 -4.49 17.10 20.33
C PRO A 136 -4.45 16.03 19.23
N ILE A 137 -3.45 16.10 18.35
CA ILE A 137 -3.21 15.08 17.31
C ILE A 137 -2.81 13.75 17.95
N ASP A 138 -2.02 13.84 19.02
CA ASP A 138 -1.63 12.72 19.85
C ASP A 138 -1.67 13.19 21.31
N ALA A 139 -2.44 12.50 22.14
CA ALA A 139 -2.62 12.87 23.54
C ALA A 139 -1.36 12.59 24.38
N ASP A 140 -0.53 11.64 23.94
CA ASP A 140 0.65 11.17 24.68
C ASP A 140 1.94 11.82 24.17
N ASN A 141 1.97 12.28 22.91
CA ASN A 141 3.16 12.86 22.30
C ASN A 141 2.88 14.17 21.52
N PRO A 142 3.12 15.36 22.11
CA PRO A 142 2.91 16.65 21.43
C PRO A 142 3.94 16.94 20.32
N ASN A 143 4.92 16.08 20.07
CA ASN A 143 5.85 16.22 18.95
C ASN A 143 5.31 15.62 17.65
N VAL A 144 4.25 14.80 17.72
CA VAL A 144 3.58 14.25 16.54
C VAL A 144 2.85 15.37 15.82
N LYS A 145 3.35 15.72 14.63
CA LYS A 145 2.93 16.91 13.88
C LYS A 145 2.84 16.62 12.39
N PRO A 146 1.91 17.23 11.65
CA PRO A 146 1.94 17.30 10.19
C PRO A 146 3.25 17.93 9.72
N LEU A 147 3.84 17.40 8.66
CA LEU A 147 5.09 17.91 8.10
C LEU A 147 5.11 17.79 6.58
N ILE A 148 6.05 18.49 5.95
CA ILE A 148 6.32 18.33 4.52
C ILE A 148 7.62 17.54 4.38
N LEU A 149 7.56 16.45 3.64
CA LEU A 149 8.71 15.60 3.31
C LEU A 149 8.63 15.28 1.81
N ASN A 150 9.72 15.50 1.07
CA ASN A 150 9.77 15.25 -0.38
C ASN A 150 8.61 15.90 -1.15
N ASP A 151 8.32 17.17 -0.85
CA ASP A 151 7.21 17.93 -1.44
C ASP A 151 5.82 17.27 -1.27
N ARG A 152 5.65 16.46 -0.23
CA ARG A 152 4.37 15.87 0.16
C ARG A 152 4.05 16.19 1.60
N THR A 153 2.78 16.53 1.83
CA THR A 153 2.25 16.71 3.18
C THR A 153 2.00 15.36 3.83
N MET A 154 2.80 15.06 4.85
CA MET A 154 2.74 13.85 5.65
C MET A 154 1.88 14.09 6.87
N LEU A 155 0.81 13.32 7.04
CA LEU A 155 -0.07 13.40 8.21
C LEU A 155 0.00 12.13 9.06
N PRO A 156 -0.20 12.24 10.39
CA PRO A 156 -0.34 11.08 11.27
C PRO A 156 -1.53 10.23 10.86
N LEU A 157 -1.24 9.05 10.34
CA LEU A 157 -2.22 8.20 9.64
C LEU A 157 -3.38 7.83 10.56
N ARG A 158 -3.05 7.30 11.74
CA ARG A 158 -4.03 6.82 12.72
C ARG A 158 -5.01 7.92 13.13
N PHE A 159 -4.50 9.10 13.48
CA PHE A 159 -5.31 10.24 13.90
C PHE A 159 -6.37 10.57 12.85
N VAL A 160 -5.97 10.69 11.58
CA VAL A 160 -6.92 11.04 10.51
C VAL A 160 -7.91 9.91 10.29
N THR A 161 -7.45 8.67 10.11
CA THR A 161 -8.32 7.58 9.66
C THR A 161 -9.27 7.08 10.75
N GLU A 162 -8.88 7.15 12.03
CA GLU A 162 -9.79 6.84 13.14
C GLU A 162 -10.89 7.91 13.26
N ASN A 163 -10.59 9.20 13.05
CA ASN A 163 -11.62 10.26 12.98
C ASN A 163 -12.56 10.10 11.77
N LEU A 164 -12.09 9.46 10.69
CA LEU A 164 -12.95 9.03 9.56
C LEU A 164 -13.74 7.74 9.86
N GLY A 165 -13.62 7.20 11.07
CA GLY A 165 -14.33 6.01 11.55
C GLY A 165 -13.77 4.70 11.00
N CYS A 166 -12.46 4.61 10.81
CA CYS A 166 -11.76 3.38 10.41
C CYS A 166 -11.12 2.69 11.63
N GLY A 167 -10.97 1.37 11.56
CA GLY A 167 -10.06 0.62 12.43
C GLY A 167 -8.62 0.68 11.90
N VAL A 168 -7.64 0.75 12.79
CA VAL A 168 -6.21 0.80 12.43
C VAL A 168 -5.41 -0.24 13.22
N GLY A 169 -4.96 -1.28 12.52
CA GLY A 169 -4.05 -2.31 13.02
C GLY A 169 -2.58 -2.00 12.70
N TRP A 170 -1.69 -2.41 13.60
CA TRP A 170 -0.25 -2.33 13.41
C TRP A 170 0.36 -3.71 13.64
N ASP A 171 1.16 -4.17 12.68
CA ASP A 171 1.99 -5.37 12.81
C ASP A 171 3.46 -4.94 12.87
N GLU A 172 4.05 -5.09 14.06
CA GLU A 172 5.43 -4.65 14.31
C GLU A 172 6.47 -5.48 13.56
N VAL A 173 6.22 -6.78 13.37
CA VAL A 173 7.19 -7.68 12.74
C VAL A 173 7.34 -7.35 11.26
N THR A 174 6.20 -7.13 10.59
CA THR A 174 6.15 -6.85 9.16
C THR A 174 6.09 -5.36 8.84
N GLN A 175 6.06 -4.51 9.87
CA GLN A 175 5.93 -3.06 9.77
C GLN A 175 4.73 -2.65 8.89
N LYS A 176 3.61 -3.37 9.06
CA LYS A 176 2.39 -3.17 8.28
C LYS A 176 1.35 -2.39 9.08
N VAL A 177 0.78 -1.37 8.44
CA VAL A 177 -0.46 -0.74 8.92
C VAL A 177 -1.63 -1.28 8.09
N THR A 178 -2.64 -1.81 8.77
CA THR A 178 -3.88 -2.26 8.15
C THR A 178 -5.00 -1.32 8.57
N ILE A 179 -5.72 -0.76 7.59
CA ILE A 179 -6.86 0.13 7.81
C ILE A 179 -8.10 -0.59 7.32
N THR A 180 -9.15 -0.63 8.14
CA THR A 180 -10.42 -1.26 7.81
C THR A 180 -11.58 -0.28 7.97
N LYS A 181 -12.49 -0.24 7.00
CA LYS A 181 -13.72 0.55 7.07
C LYS A 181 -14.91 -0.33 6.68
N ALA A 182 -15.85 -0.50 7.61
CA ALA A 182 -17.11 -1.15 7.31
C ALA A 182 -17.93 -0.32 6.32
N LYS A 183 -18.42 -0.94 5.24
CA LYS A 183 -19.40 -0.30 4.35
C LYS A 183 -20.76 -0.25 5.06
N ALA A 184 -21.43 0.90 4.97
CA ALA A 184 -22.74 1.06 5.59
C ALA A 184 -23.79 0.34 4.75
N VAL A 185 -24.44 -0.67 5.35
CA VAL A 185 -25.65 -1.28 4.80
C VAL A 185 -26.75 -0.23 4.79
N ALA A 186 -27.20 0.20 3.61
CA ALA A 186 -28.45 0.92 3.49
C ALA A 186 -29.58 -0.02 3.91
N LYS A 187 -30.07 0.11 5.14
CA LYS A 187 -31.35 -0.49 5.51
C LYS A 187 -32.43 0.33 4.82
N GLU A 188 -32.95 -0.18 3.71
CA GLU A 188 -34.23 0.28 3.19
C GLU A 188 -35.30 -0.02 4.23
N ASP A 189 -35.94 1.03 4.72
CA ASP A 189 -37.10 0.97 5.59
C ASP A 189 -38.32 0.59 4.75
N THR A 190 -38.43 -0.70 4.38
CA THR A 190 -39.69 -1.25 3.88
C THR A 190 -40.56 -1.57 5.09
N GLY A 191 -41.45 -0.63 5.42
CA GLY A 191 -42.52 -0.87 6.37
C GLY A 191 -43.35 -2.08 5.94
N ASP A 192 -43.71 -2.92 6.90
CA ASP A 192 -44.95 -3.66 6.82
C ASP A 192 -45.60 -3.77 8.21
N ILE A 193 -46.91 -3.55 8.18
CA ILE A 193 -47.83 -3.54 9.31
C ILE A 193 -48.43 -4.95 9.38
N SER A 194 -48.26 -5.65 10.51
CA SER A 194 -49.28 -6.61 10.92
C SER A 194 -49.34 -6.81 12.43
N ASP A 195 -50.57 -6.66 12.89
CA ASP A 195 -51.14 -6.63 14.22
C ASP A 195 -50.80 -7.73 15.26
N SER A 196 -51.04 -7.29 16.50
CA SER A 196 -51.57 -8.02 17.66
C SER A 196 -50.62 -8.82 18.56
N LYS A 197 -50.36 -8.26 19.77
CA LYS A 197 -50.90 -8.77 21.06
C LYS A 197 -50.44 -7.89 22.24
N LYS A 198 -51.38 -7.22 22.92
CA LYS A 198 -51.24 -6.73 24.32
C LYS A 198 -52.28 -7.48 25.17
N PRO A 199 -51.97 -7.88 26.41
CA PRO A 199 -52.31 -7.05 27.59
C PRO A 199 -51.19 -7.08 28.65
N GLY A 200 -50.98 -6.16 29.58
CA GLY A 200 -51.65 -4.95 30.05
C GLY A 200 -51.05 -4.65 31.45
N ILE A 201 -50.68 -3.40 31.76
CA ILE A 201 -50.46 -2.89 33.14
C ILE A 201 -50.88 -1.40 33.15
N ASP A 202 -51.47 -1.02 34.28
CA ASP A 202 -52.36 0.10 34.60
C ASP A 202 -51.82 1.54 34.43
N PRO A 203 -52.69 2.57 34.40
CA PRO A 203 -52.32 3.95 34.10
C PRO A 203 -51.76 4.68 35.33
N VAL A 204 -50.62 5.37 35.14
CA VAL A 204 -50.12 6.38 36.10
C VAL A 204 -50.44 7.78 35.58
N GLU A 205 -50.98 8.57 36.51
CA GLU A 205 -51.62 9.87 36.41
C GLU A 205 -50.66 11.02 35.99
N ILE A 206 -51.02 11.75 34.93
CA ILE A 206 -50.31 12.98 34.51
C ILE A 206 -51.05 14.19 35.09
N LYS A 207 -50.36 14.91 35.98
CA LYS A 207 -50.81 16.23 36.44
C LYS A 207 -50.69 17.25 35.31
N LYS A 208 -51.78 17.99 35.07
CA LYS A 208 -51.87 19.07 34.09
C LYS A 208 -50.87 20.20 34.41
N PRO A 209 -50.17 20.78 33.43
CA PRO A 209 -49.61 22.11 33.57
C PRO A 209 -50.72 23.15 33.44
N VAL A 210 -50.65 24.15 34.31
CA VAL A 210 -51.49 25.35 34.36
C VAL A 210 -50.95 26.39 33.37
N ASP A 211 -51.85 27.03 32.62
CA ASP A 211 -51.57 28.19 31.78
C ASP A 211 -51.31 29.44 32.65
N ILE A 212 -50.20 30.16 32.40
CA ILE A 212 -50.16 31.61 32.63
C ILE A 212 -49.57 32.28 31.39
N ILE A 213 -50.48 32.93 30.67
CA ILE A 213 -50.24 33.94 29.63
C ILE A 213 -49.68 35.19 30.32
N GLY A 214 -48.65 35.79 29.73
CA GLY A 214 -48.28 37.18 30.02
C GLY A 214 -46.80 37.50 29.86
N ASP A 215 -46.32 37.60 28.61
CA ASP A 215 -45.65 38.81 28.11
C ASP A 215 -45.40 38.63 26.60
N LEU A 216 -46.36 39.09 25.78
CA LEU A 216 -46.12 39.26 24.34
C LEU A 216 -45.25 40.51 24.18
N GLY A 217 -43.95 40.34 24.38
CA GLY A 217 -42.94 41.24 23.84
C GLY A 217 -42.87 41.00 22.34
N THR A 218 -43.27 42.01 21.57
CA THR A 218 -43.17 42.08 20.11
C THR A 218 -41.80 41.59 19.63
N MET A 219 -41.78 40.48 18.89
CA MET A 219 -40.62 40.12 18.07
C MET A 219 -40.44 41.25 17.04
N LYS A 220 -39.39 42.05 17.25
CA LYS A 220 -38.85 42.92 16.21
C LYS A 220 -38.30 42.03 15.10
N ASP A 221 -38.59 42.40 13.87
CA ASP A 221 -37.93 41.91 12.67
C ASP A 221 -36.41 41.86 12.89
N PRO A 222 -35.73 40.73 12.60
CA PRO A 222 -34.31 40.75 12.39
C PRO A 222 -34.05 41.24 10.97
N ASP A 223 -34.13 42.57 10.77
CA ASP A 223 -33.29 43.25 9.78
C ASP A 223 -31.85 43.23 10.33
N GLU A 224 -31.23 42.06 10.34
CA GLU A 224 -29.77 41.94 10.37
C GLU A 224 -29.36 41.52 8.96
N GLU A 225 -28.85 42.50 8.20
CA GLU A 225 -28.18 42.27 6.94
C GLU A 225 -27.15 41.13 7.12
N GLU A 226 -27.37 40.01 6.43
CA GLU A 226 -26.30 39.05 6.19
C GLU A 226 -25.08 39.82 5.67
N PRO A 227 -23.87 39.61 6.21
CA PRO A 227 -22.70 40.27 5.64
C PRO A 227 -22.54 39.79 4.20
N GLU A 228 -22.84 40.66 3.23
CA GLU A 228 -22.57 40.41 1.82
C GLU A 228 -21.11 39.93 1.71
N MET A 229 -20.95 38.67 1.34
CA MET A 229 -19.64 38.14 0.99
C MET A 229 -19.20 38.87 -0.27
N LYS A 230 -18.42 39.94 -0.11
CA LYS A 230 -17.84 40.67 -1.23
C LYS A 230 -17.07 39.67 -2.09
N MET A 231 -17.58 39.43 -3.30
CA MET A 231 -16.84 38.70 -4.32
C MET A 231 -15.44 39.32 -4.42
N PRO A 232 -14.36 38.52 -4.37
CA PRO A 232 -13.03 39.04 -4.54
C PRO A 232 -12.97 39.79 -5.87
N ASP A 233 -12.38 40.99 -5.83
CA ASP A 233 -12.20 41.85 -6.99
C ASP A 233 -11.55 41.04 -8.13
N ALA A 234 -12.32 40.78 -9.19
CA ALA A 234 -11.90 39.95 -10.31
C ALA A 234 -10.66 40.53 -11.02
N SER A 235 -10.36 41.82 -10.82
CA SER A 235 -9.14 42.46 -11.33
C SER A 235 -7.88 42.14 -10.51
N LYS A 236 -8.01 41.42 -9.39
CA LYS A 236 -6.92 40.95 -8.51
C LYS A 236 -6.68 39.43 -8.57
N LEU A 237 -7.49 38.70 -9.34
CA LEU A 237 -7.19 37.31 -9.65
C LEU A 237 -5.95 37.25 -10.55
N PRO A 238 -5.01 36.30 -10.35
CA PRO A 238 -3.93 36.10 -11.30
C PRO A 238 -4.56 35.80 -12.67
N GLU A 239 -4.15 36.53 -13.71
CA GLU A 239 -4.56 36.23 -15.08
C GLU A 239 -4.20 34.78 -15.40
N PHE A 240 -5.21 33.92 -15.53
CA PHE A 240 -5.03 32.62 -16.13
C PHE A 240 -4.60 32.85 -17.58
N LYS A 241 -3.33 32.56 -17.87
CA LYS A 241 -2.80 32.58 -19.22
C LYS A 241 -3.69 31.69 -20.08
N GLN A 242 -4.24 32.27 -21.15
CA GLN A 242 -5.10 31.57 -22.08
C GLN A 242 -4.42 30.28 -22.58
N PRO A 243 -5.17 29.18 -22.81
CA PRO A 243 -4.61 27.97 -23.39
C PRO A 243 -3.95 28.30 -24.74
N GLY A 244 -2.62 28.17 -24.81
CA GLY A 244 -1.86 28.43 -26.04
C GLY A 244 -0.68 29.39 -25.92
N GLN A 245 -0.41 30.00 -24.76
CA GLN A 245 0.84 30.74 -24.59
C GLN A 245 2.01 29.74 -24.45
N ILE A 246 2.84 29.65 -25.50
CA ILE A 246 4.08 28.84 -25.47
C ILE A 246 4.92 29.35 -24.29
N ILE A 247 5.12 28.47 -23.31
CA ILE A 247 6.01 28.72 -22.19
C ILE A 247 7.40 28.89 -22.80
N ASP A 248 8.03 30.05 -22.59
CA ASP A 248 9.44 30.23 -22.93
C ASP A 248 10.25 29.31 -22.01
N VAL A 249 10.49 28.07 -22.47
CA VAL A 249 11.18 27.01 -21.73
C VAL A 249 12.58 27.41 -21.28
N SER A 250 13.16 28.47 -21.88
CA SER A 250 14.44 29.03 -21.44
C SER A 250 14.38 29.76 -20.10
N LYS A 251 13.16 30.08 -19.62
CA LYS A 251 12.89 30.79 -18.35
C LYS A 251 12.34 29.89 -17.24
N LEU A 252 12.11 28.60 -17.50
CA LEU A 252 11.82 27.63 -16.44
C LEU A 252 13.07 27.47 -15.56
N PRO A 253 12.92 27.31 -14.23
CA PRO A 253 14.05 26.94 -13.39
C PRO A 253 14.67 25.66 -13.97
N LYS A 254 15.96 25.70 -14.31
CA LYS A 254 16.68 24.53 -14.79
C LYS A 254 16.62 23.48 -13.68
N PHE A 255 15.84 22.42 -13.87
CA PHE A 255 15.91 21.25 -13.02
C PHE A 255 17.36 20.78 -13.02
N LYS A 256 18.01 20.79 -11.86
CA LYS A 256 19.32 20.15 -11.73
C LYS A 256 19.07 18.66 -11.82
N GLU A 257 19.62 18.03 -12.85
CA GLU A 257 19.55 16.58 -12.98
C GLU A 257 20.16 15.92 -11.73
N PRO A 258 19.55 14.84 -11.23
CA PRO A 258 20.06 14.13 -10.07
C PRO A 258 21.45 13.57 -10.40
N GLU A 259 22.33 13.59 -9.41
CA GLU A 259 23.65 13.01 -9.56
C GLU A 259 23.56 11.50 -9.40
N VAL A 260 23.98 10.77 -10.44
CA VAL A 260 23.90 9.30 -10.48
C VAL A 260 25.32 8.74 -10.48
N LEU A 261 25.61 7.91 -9.48
CA LEU A 261 26.84 7.13 -9.42
C LEU A 261 26.55 5.69 -9.84
N ASP A 262 27.13 5.28 -10.97
CA ASP A 262 27.13 3.88 -11.38
C ASP A 262 28.06 3.06 -10.47
N ILE A 263 27.52 2.03 -9.80
CA ILE A 263 28.30 1.18 -8.89
C ILE A 263 29.11 0.19 -9.74
N LYS A 264 30.30 0.63 -10.16
CA LYS A 264 31.26 -0.11 -10.99
C LYS A 264 32.59 -0.36 -10.29
N ASP A 265 32.85 0.41 -9.24
CA ASP A 265 34.08 0.36 -8.46
C ASP A 265 33.87 -0.45 -7.18
N LYS A 266 34.88 -1.24 -6.80
CA LYS A 266 34.91 -1.97 -5.53
C LYS A 266 34.99 -1.03 -4.31
N ALA A 267 35.32 0.23 -4.49
CA ALA A 267 35.15 1.25 -3.44
C ALA A 267 33.71 1.28 -2.90
N TYR A 268 32.71 1.02 -3.75
CA TYR A 268 31.29 1.06 -3.41
C TYR A 268 30.65 -0.30 -3.17
N TYR A 269 31.43 -1.39 -3.23
CA TYR A 269 30.96 -2.76 -3.16
C TYR A 269 31.87 -3.64 -2.30
N GLU A 270 31.29 -4.57 -1.56
CA GLU A 270 32.02 -5.57 -0.81
C GLU A 270 31.29 -6.90 -0.85
N ASN A 271 31.97 -7.95 -1.31
CA ASN A 271 31.41 -9.30 -1.28
C ASN A 271 31.24 -9.75 0.17
N TYR A 272 30.06 -10.27 0.51
CA TYR A 272 29.82 -10.93 1.77
C TYR A 272 29.75 -12.45 1.60
N TYR A 273 28.90 -12.91 0.68
CA TYR A 273 28.84 -14.32 0.26
C TYR A 273 28.51 -14.46 -1.21
N GLY A 274 29.34 -15.26 -1.91
CA GLY A 274 29.01 -15.82 -3.22
C GLY A 274 28.84 -14.83 -4.38
N THR A 275 29.19 -13.56 -4.19
CA THR A 275 28.93 -12.50 -5.19
C THR A 275 30.21 -11.90 -5.74
N VAL A 276 30.10 -11.29 -6.93
CA VAL A 276 31.13 -10.50 -7.57
C VAL A 276 30.51 -9.30 -8.27
N LEU A 277 31.10 -8.11 -8.09
CA LEU A 277 30.86 -6.96 -8.96
C LEU A 277 31.67 -7.14 -10.26
N THR A 278 30.98 -7.13 -11.40
CA THR A 278 31.57 -7.52 -12.68
C THR A 278 31.04 -6.68 -13.86
N MET A 279 31.79 -6.72 -14.97
CA MET A 279 31.42 -6.23 -16.30
C MET A 279 31.26 -7.39 -17.30
N ASP A 280 31.41 -8.63 -16.81
CA ASP A 280 31.36 -9.83 -17.64
C ASP A 280 29.94 -10.08 -18.12
N LYS A 281 29.76 -10.01 -19.45
CA LYS A 281 28.47 -10.18 -20.10
C LYS A 281 27.90 -11.58 -19.91
N ASP A 282 28.73 -12.60 -19.74
CA ASP A 282 28.24 -13.97 -19.60
C ASP A 282 27.55 -14.17 -18.25
N LEU A 283 28.05 -13.48 -17.21
CA LEU A 283 27.43 -13.44 -15.89
C LEU A 283 26.20 -12.53 -15.86
N LEU A 284 26.19 -11.47 -16.67
CA LEU A 284 25.19 -10.39 -16.62
C LEU A 284 24.09 -10.47 -17.69
N THR A 285 24.14 -11.44 -18.60
CA THR A 285 23.06 -11.67 -19.57
C THR A 285 21.90 -12.43 -18.91
N THR A 286 20.70 -11.88 -19.06
CA THR A 286 19.41 -12.49 -18.66
C THR A 286 18.49 -12.59 -19.89
N PRO A 287 17.40 -13.37 -19.85
CA PRO A 287 16.51 -13.54 -21.02
C PRO A 287 15.94 -12.25 -21.60
N GLY A 288 15.84 -11.18 -20.80
CA GLY A 288 15.24 -9.91 -21.22
C GLY A 288 16.21 -8.73 -21.33
N LYS A 289 17.47 -8.86 -20.90
CA LYS A 289 18.41 -7.73 -20.85
C LYS A 289 19.87 -8.18 -20.74
N ASN A 290 20.76 -7.43 -21.41
CA ASN A 290 22.21 -7.56 -21.26
C ASN A 290 22.72 -6.36 -20.45
N TYR A 291 22.98 -6.57 -19.16
CA TYR A 291 23.51 -5.51 -18.30
C TYR A 291 24.98 -5.24 -18.61
N GLN A 292 25.35 -3.95 -18.61
CA GLN A 292 26.74 -3.54 -18.86
C GLN A 292 27.64 -3.73 -17.64
N TRP A 293 27.08 -3.59 -16.44
CA TRP A 293 27.71 -3.91 -15.16
C TRP A 293 26.66 -4.45 -14.21
N GLY A 294 27.11 -5.13 -13.17
CA GLY A 294 26.22 -5.63 -12.14
C GLY A 294 26.92 -6.54 -11.16
N ILE A 295 26.13 -7.10 -10.25
CA ILE A 295 26.59 -8.04 -9.24
C ILE A 295 25.95 -9.39 -9.53
N SER A 296 26.77 -10.44 -9.58
CA SER A 296 26.28 -11.79 -9.84
C SER A 296 27.11 -12.83 -9.09
N ASN A 297 26.73 -14.09 -9.19
CA ASN A 297 27.50 -15.23 -8.71
C ASN A 297 28.33 -15.83 -9.85
N THR A 298 29.52 -16.35 -9.54
CA THR A 298 30.45 -16.91 -10.55
C THR A 298 30.27 -18.41 -10.78
N LYS A 299 29.46 -19.07 -9.95
CA LYS A 299 29.21 -20.51 -10.00
C LYS A 299 27.84 -20.81 -9.40
N ASP A 300 27.31 -21.97 -9.74
CA ASP A 300 26.09 -22.50 -9.13
C ASP A 300 26.23 -22.48 -7.60
N MET A 301 25.21 -21.97 -6.91
CA MET A 301 25.27 -21.77 -5.47
C MET A 301 23.91 -21.93 -4.81
N SER A 302 23.91 -22.27 -3.52
CA SER A 302 22.66 -22.26 -2.75
C SER A 302 22.15 -20.84 -2.59
N LEU A 303 20.84 -20.68 -2.73
CA LEU A 303 20.15 -19.41 -2.51
C LEU A 303 20.40 -18.83 -1.11
N GLN A 304 20.78 -19.65 -0.12
CA GLN A 304 21.11 -19.20 1.24
C GLN A 304 22.39 -18.34 1.31
N TYR A 305 23.31 -18.48 0.35
CA TYR A 305 24.66 -17.89 0.44
C TYR A 305 24.87 -16.73 -0.51
N TYR A 306 23.81 -15.98 -0.87
CA TYR A 306 23.91 -14.82 -1.74
C TYR A 306 23.83 -13.54 -0.93
N GLY A 307 24.93 -12.78 -0.86
CA GLY A 307 24.93 -11.50 -0.16
C GLY A 307 26.13 -10.62 -0.44
N PHE A 308 25.93 -9.30 -0.36
CA PHE A 308 26.97 -8.29 -0.52
C PHE A 308 26.62 -7.03 0.24
N TYR A 309 27.61 -6.15 0.38
CA TYR A 309 27.40 -4.79 0.83
C TYR A 309 27.61 -3.79 -0.29
N LEU A 310 26.85 -2.70 -0.23
CA LEU A 310 27.08 -1.46 -0.97
C LEU A 310 27.43 -0.34 0.02
N LYS A 311 28.21 0.65 -0.41
CA LYS A 311 28.76 1.70 0.48
C LYS A 311 28.33 3.09 -0.01
N PRO A 312 27.10 3.53 0.30
CA PRO A 312 26.67 4.89 0.00
C PRO A 312 27.32 5.96 0.89
N GLU A 313 27.88 5.59 2.06
CA GLU A 313 28.63 6.49 2.96
C GLU A 313 27.83 7.73 3.39
N GLY A 314 26.50 7.61 3.48
CA GLY A 314 25.59 8.71 3.82
C GLY A 314 25.46 9.79 2.74
N GLN A 315 26.07 9.61 1.56
CA GLN A 315 26.18 10.67 0.55
C GLN A 315 25.04 10.70 -0.47
N TYR A 316 24.21 9.66 -0.50
CA TYR A 316 23.18 9.43 -1.52
C TYR A 316 21.81 9.23 -0.90
N ASP A 317 20.78 9.62 -1.66
CA ASP A 317 19.38 9.59 -1.20
C ASP A 317 18.68 8.31 -1.64
N LYS A 318 19.07 7.73 -2.79
CA LYS A 318 18.44 6.52 -3.33
C LYS A 318 19.45 5.50 -3.84
N TYR A 319 19.07 4.24 -3.77
CA TYR A 319 19.70 3.12 -4.43
C TYR A 319 18.71 2.50 -5.40
N ARG A 320 19.19 2.14 -6.61
CA ARG A 320 18.35 1.58 -7.66
C ARG A 320 19.05 0.47 -8.42
N ALA A 321 18.34 -0.62 -8.71
CA ALA A 321 18.85 -1.72 -9.53
C ALA A 321 17.72 -2.59 -10.13
N ASP A 322 18.05 -3.37 -11.16
CA ASP A 322 17.22 -4.49 -11.60
C ASP A 322 17.65 -5.77 -10.86
N TYR A 323 16.71 -6.67 -10.56
CA TYR A 323 17.00 -7.95 -9.90
C TYR A 323 16.45 -9.10 -10.72
N TYR A 324 17.27 -10.09 -11.01
CA TYR A 324 16.89 -11.28 -11.77
C TYR A 324 17.25 -12.55 -11.02
N LEU A 325 16.31 -13.50 -11.00
CA LEU A 325 16.52 -14.86 -10.52
C LEU A 325 16.42 -15.83 -11.70
N ASP A 326 17.43 -16.66 -11.90
CA ASP A 326 17.43 -17.66 -12.98
C ASP A 326 16.36 -18.73 -12.77
N SER A 327 15.78 -19.22 -13.86
CA SER A 327 14.73 -20.25 -13.85
C SER A 327 15.20 -21.61 -13.30
N SER A 328 16.51 -21.81 -13.12
CA SER A 328 17.05 -22.98 -12.40
C SER A 328 16.72 -23.01 -10.91
N ALA A 329 16.32 -21.87 -10.32
CA ALA A 329 15.85 -21.82 -8.94
C ALA A 329 14.60 -22.69 -8.76
N LYS A 330 14.53 -23.42 -7.65
CA LYS A 330 13.41 -24.33 -7.35
C LYS A 330 12.30 -23.68 -6.51
N THR A 331 12.54 -22.48 -6.03
CA THR A 331 11.64 -21.74 -5.14
C THR A 331 11.87 -20.24 -5.30
N ASP A 332 10.94 -19.45 -4.77
CA ASP A 332 11.02 -18.00 -4.75
C ASP A 332 12.19 -17.57 -3.84
N LEU A 333 12.99 -16.60 -4.29
CA LEU A 333 14.04 -16.00 -3.49
C LEU A 333 13.48 -14.76 -2.77
N ILE A 334 13.56 -14.75 -1.45
CA ILE A 334 13.38 -13.53 -0.67
C ILE A 334 14.74 -12.85 -0.57
N MET A 335 14.85 -11.64 -1.13
CA MET A 335 16.03 -10.80 -1.03
C MET A 335 15.72 -9.59 -0.16
N GLU A 336 16.47 -9.45 0.92
CA GLU A 336 16.35 -8.33 1.83
C GLU A 336 17.49 -7.34 1.63
N ILE A 337 17.12 -6.08 1.75
CA ILE A 337 18.02 -4.95 1.76
C ILE A 337 17.93 -4.36 3.15
N ARG A 338 19.06 -4.34 3.83
CA ARG A 338 19.17 -4.01 5.25
C ARG A 338 20.13 -2.86 5.46
N LYS A 339 19.81 -2.02 6.44
CA LYS A 339 20.63 -0.88 6.83
C LYS A 339 21.86 -1.33 7.62
N ASP A 340 23.02 -0.86 7.19
CA ASP A 340 24.36 -0.94 7.78
C ASP A 340 24.99 -2.34 7.91
N THR A 341 24.24 -3.33 8.40
CA THR A 341 24.74 -4.68 8.68
C THR A 341 23.79 -5.76 8.19
N LYS A 342 24.30 -7.00 8.06
CA LYS A 342 23.47 -8.17 7.69
C LYS A 342 22.36 -8.50 8.68
N ASP A 343 22.51 -8.11 9.94
CA ASP A 343 21.47 -8.25 10.97
C ASP A 343 20.70 -6.93 11.21
N GLY A 344 20.98 -5.90 10.40
CA GLY A 344 20.39 -4.57 10.53
C GLY A 344 18.94 -4.51 10.07
N MET A 345 18.32 -3.34 10.27
CA MET A 345 16.91 -3.09 9.92
C MET A 345 16.66 -3.38 8.44
N VAL A 346 15.66 -4.20 8.15
CA VAL A 346 15.18 -4.41 6.77
C VAL A 346 14.52 -3.13 6.28
N ILE A 347 15.05 -2.55 5.22
CA ILE A 347 14.49 -1.36 4.55
C ILE A 347 13.72 -1.73 3.28
N LYS A 348 14.00 -2.90 2.69
CA LYS A 348 13.21 -3.46 1.59
C LYS A 348 13.30 -4.99 1.62
N SER A 349 12.19 -5.66 1.33
CA SER A 349 12.15 -7.09 1.04
C SER A 349 11.57 -7.27 -0.36
N LEU A 350 12.22 -8.11 -1.16
CA LEU A 350 11.88 -8.41 -2.55
C LEU A 350 11.62 -9.90 -2.66
N THR A 351 10.54 -10.31 -3.33
CA THR A 351 10.29 -11.70 -3.68
C THR A 351 10.52 -11.89 -5.17
N LEU A 352 11.49 -12.72 -5.54
CA LEU A 352 11.78 -13.07 -6.93
C LEU A 352 11.35 -14.49 -7.23
N LYS A 353 10.52 -14.67 -8.26
CA LYS A 353 10.15 -15.98 -8.77
C LYS A 353 11.23 -16.51 -9.73
N PRO A 354 11.39 -17.85 -9.86
CA PRO A 354 12.30 -18.41 -10.85
C PRO A 354 12.01 -17.90 -12.26
N GLY A 355 13.02 -17.29 -12.90
CA GLY A 355 12.92 -16.69 -14.24
C GLY A 355 12.43 -15.23 -14.25
N GLU A 356 12.08 -14.64 -13.11
CA GLU A 356 11.57 -13.28 -13.02
C GLU A 356 12.67 -12.23 -13.00
N THR A 357 12.38 -11.07 -13.61
CA THR A 357 13.15 -9.84 -13.41
C THR A 357 12.28 -8.78 -12.75
N LEU A 358 12.65 -8.33 -11.55
CA LEU A 358 12.13 -7.10 -10.97
C LEU A 358 12.93 -5.93 -11.55
N LYS A 359 12.25 -5.02 -12.24
CA LYS A 359 12.89 -3.87 -12.90
C LYS A 359 12.75 -2.62 -12.06
N ASP A 360 13.76 -1.76 -12.14
CA ASP A 360 13.79 -0.41 -11.58
C ASP A 360 13.45 -0.37 -10.09
N VAL A 361 13.94 -1.35 -9.32
CA VAL A 361 13.73 -1.39 -7.87
C VAL A 361 14.50 -0.23 -7.27
N SER A 362 13.79 0.77 -6.76
CA SER A 362 14.33 1.98 -6.14
C SER A 362 13.98 2.04 -4.65
N ILE A 363 14.95 2.42 -3.82
CA ILE A 363 14.85 2.45 -2.35
C ILE A 363 15.52 3.71 -1.82
N ASP A 364 14.90 4.36 -0.84
CA ASP A 364 15.48 5.51 -0.14
C ASP A 364 16.54 5.04 0.87
N ILE A 365 17.71 5.66 0.80
CA ILE A 365 18.92 5.29 1.57
C ILE A 365 19.61 6.53 2.18
N ALA A 366 18.89 7.64 2.28
CA ALA A 366 19.41 8.88 2.85
C ALA A 366 20.01 8.64 4.24
N GLY A 367 21.27 9.05 4.43
CA GLY A 367 22.00 8.87 5.68
C GLY A 367 22.34 7.41 6.04
N VAL A 368 22.25 6.48 5.09
CA VAL A 368 22.74 5.11 5.27
C VAL A 368 24.22 5.05 4.93
N ASP A 369 25.04 4.46 5.80
CA ASP A 369 26.49 4.34 5.57
C ASP A 369 26.83 3.10 4.74
N LYS A 370 26.17 1.99 5.04
CA LYS A 370 26.33 0.71 4.33
C LYS A 370 24.98 0.07 4.07
N LEU A 371 24.83 -0.63 2.96
CA LEU A 371 23.63 -1.40 2.64
C LEU A 371 24.01 -2.86 2.50
N TYR A 372 23.43 -3.72 3.32
CA TYR A 372 23.49 -5.16 3.09
C TYR A 372 22.39 -5.56 2.13
N VAL A 373 22.71 -6.31 1.07
CA VAL A 373 21.75 -6.90 0.15
C VAL A 373 22.00 -8.39 0.14
N GLY A 374 21.01 -9.21 0.50
CA GLY A 374 21.21 -10.64 0.52
C GLY A 374 19.93 -11.45 0.68
N SER A 375 20.07 -12.75 0.51
CA SER A 375 18.99 -13.73 0.67
C SER A 375 18.54 -13.89 2.12
N GLU A 376 17.23 -13.86 2.37
CA GLU A 376 16.62 -14.37 3.60
C GLU A 376 16.09 -15.77 3.30
N LEU A 377 16.86 -16.80 3.65
CA LEU A 377 16.42 -18.20 3.54
C LEU A 377 17.00 -18.99 4.71
N ARG A 378 16.13 -19.71 5.42
CA ARG A 378 16.48 -20.46 6.63
C ARG A 378 16.87 -21.92 6.36
N ILE A 379 16.59 -22.44 5.17
CA ILE A 379 16.93 -23.81 4.75
C ILE A 379 17.43 -23.82 3.30
N SER A 380 18.23 -24.83 2.95
CA SER A 380 18.79 -24.97 1.59
C SER A 380 17.73 -25.50 0.61
N HIS A 381 17.54 -24.81 -0.52
CA HIS A 381 16.55 -25.15 -1.56
C HIS A 381 17.18 -25.64 -2.87
N GLY A 382 18.44 -26.10 -2.81
CA GLY A 382 19.23 -26.51 -3.97
C GLY A 382 20.07 -25.37 -4.53
N LEU A 383 20.72 -25.63 -5.67
CA LEU A 383 21.60 -24.68 -6.33
C LEU A 383 20.82 -23.87 -7.38
N VAL A 384 21.11 -22.57 -7.46
CA VAL A 384 20.74 -21.70 -8.57
C VAL A 384 21.97 -21.42 -9.41
N LYS A 385 21.79 -21.35 -10.74
CA LYS A 385 22.89 -21.04 -11.66
C LYS A 385 23.27 -19.58 -11.63
N LYS A 386 22.28 -18.68 -11.57
CA LYS A 386 22.50 -17.25 -11.74
C LYS A 386 21.49 -16.40 -10.97
N ILE A 387 22.01 -15.39 -10.29
CA ILE A 387 21.28 -14.25 -9.75
C ILE A 387 22.00 -13.00 -10.28
N VAL A 388 21.25 -12.03 -10.78
CA VAL A 388 21.83 -10.78 -11.30
C VAL A 388 21.19 -9.59 -10.61
N VAL A 389 22.02 -8.73 -10.04
CA VAL A 389 21.67 -7.36 -9.68
C VAL A 389 22.25 -6.45 -10.77
N GLY A 390 21.38 -6.05 -11.69
CA GLY A 390 21.72 -5.38 -12.93
C GLY A 390 21.83 -3.88 -12.78
N GLN A 391 22.96 -3.33 -13.21
CA GLN A 391 23.27 -1.90 -13.24
C GLN A 391 22.89 -1.14 -11.96
N PRO A 392 23.37 -1.57 -10.78
CA PRO A 392 23.12 -0.87 -9.53
C PRO A 392 23.71 0.55 -9.59
N VAL A 393 22.95 1.51 -9.07
CA VAL A 393 23.35 2.92 -8.98
C VAL A 393 23.00 3.52 -7.62
N PHE A 394 23.76 4.52 -7.21
CA PHE A 394 23.34 5.48 -6.18
C PHE A 394 22.89 6.79 -6.83
N ILE A 395 21.92 7.45 -6.22
CA ILE A 395 21.32 8.68 -6.74
C ILE A 395 21.28 9.70 -5.61
N LYS A 396 21.78 10.90 -5.88
CA LYS A 396 21.70 12.06 -5.01
C LYS A 396 20.82 13.13 -5.65
N ASN A 397 19.75 13.50 -4.96
CA ASN A 397 18.82 14.53 -5.39
C ASN A 397 19.49 15.90 -5.17
N LYS A 398 19.31 16.86 -6.10
CA LYS A 398 20.00 18.16 -6.12
C LYS A 398 19.08 19.35 -5.95
#